data_AF-A0A4Q7YYY2-F1
#
_entry.id   AF-A0A4Q7YYY2-F1
#
_cell.length_a   1.000
_cell.length_b   1.000
_cell.length_c   1.000
_cell.angle_alpha   90.00
_cell.angle_beta   90.00
_cell.angle_gamma   90.00
#
_symmetry.space_group_name_H-M   'P 1'
#
loop_
_entity.id
_entity.type
_entity.pdbx_description
1 polymer ?
#
loop_
_entity_poly.entity_id
_entity_poly.type
_entity_poly.pdbx_seq_one_letter_code
_entity_poly.pdbx_strand_id
1 'polypeptide(L)'
;MANSPDSAAQNVIPMYELKWSHAEKTVARRAFDLALGKELEALLHEAKGRAARIEEPSELWDLESWLTERRREIDRRYDYHYSILPLVFAQLLRDGRLTEDDLHGLGQEKLDLIRRASAI
;
A
#
# COMPACT_ATOMS: atom_id res chain seq x y z
N MET A 1 -23.86 -43.91 12.43
CA MET A 1 -22.46 -43.47 12.25
C MET A 1 -22.35 -42.80 10.89
N ALA A 2 -22.24 -41.49 10.86
CA ALA A 2 -21.63 -40.70 9.78
C ALA A 2 -21.51 -39.27 10.30
N ASN A 3 -20.39 -38.98 10.97
CA ASN A 3 -19.97 -37.61 11.23
C ASN A 3 -19.45 -37.05 9.91
N SER A 4 -20.15 -36.07 9.35
CA SER A 4 -19.57 -35.16 8.34
C SER A 4 -19.24 -33.85 9.05
N PRO A 5 -17.96 -33.44 9.11
CA PRO A 5 -17.55 -32.24 9.81
C PRO A 5 -17.63 -31.05 8.86
N ASP A 6 -18.81 -30.42 8.76
CA ASP A 6 -18.92 -29.11 8.09
C ASP A 6 -18.72 -27.98 9.12
N SER A 7 -17.63 -28.09 9.88
CA SER A 7 -17.29 -27.21 10.99
C SER A 7 -15.89 -26.63 10.83
N ALA A 8 -15.67 -26.01 9.67
CA ALA A 8 -14.59 -25.07 9.44
C ALA A 8 -15.07 -23.99 8.47
N ALA A 9 -16.23 -23.38 8.76
CA ALA A 9 -16.54 -22.08 8.23
C ALA A 9 -15.35 -21.18 8.56
N GLN A 10 -14.65 -20.76 7.52
CA GLN A 10 -13.47 -19.93 7.58
C GLN A 10 -13.81 -18.72 8.46
N ASN A 11 -13.23 -18.67 9.67
CA ASN A 11 -13.27 -17.48 10.52
C ASN A 11 -12.41 -16.41 9.84
N VAL A 12 -12.94 -15.81 8.76
CA VAL A 12 -12.34 -14.65 8.12
C VAL A 12 -12.62 -13.49 9.04
N ILE A 13 -11.63 -13.13 9.85
CA ILE A 13 -11.70 -11.96 10.71
C ILE A 13 -11.96 -10.74 9.81
N PRO A 14 -13.07 -10.02 10.00
CA PRO A 14 -13.33 -8.80 9.24
C PRO A 14 -12.18 -7.81 9.44
N MET A 15 -11.77 -7.08 8.40
CA MET A 15 -10.57 -6.23 8.47
C MET A 15 -10.63 -5.19 9.60
N TYR A 16 -11.82 -4.69 9.96
CA TYR A 16 -11.99 -3.73 11.06
C TYR A 16 -11.79 -4.35 12.46
N GLU A 17 -11.80 -5.68 12.58
CA GLU A 17 -11.58 -6.41 13.85
C GLU A 17 -10.12 -6.83 14.05
N LEU A 18 -9.27 -6.67 13.04
CA LEU A 18 -7.86 -7.02 13.09
C LEU A 18 -7.16 -6.30 14.26
N LYS A 19 -6.63 -7.09 15.18
CA LYS A 19 -5.79 -6.59 16.26
C LYS A 19 -4.35 -6.46 15.77
N TRP A 20 -3.77 -5.29 16.02
CA TRP A 20 -2.39 -4.98 15.69
C TRP A 20 -1.58 -4.84 16.97
N SER A 21 -0.65 -5.77 17.18
CA SER A 21 0.32 -5.68 18.27
C SER A 21 1.30 -4.53 18.03
N HIS A 22 2.03 -4.13 19.08
CA HIS A 22 3.03 -3.07 18.94
C HIS A 22 4.13 -3.44 17.92
N ALA A 23 4.59 -4.69 17.92
CA ALA A 23 5.58 -5.18 16.96
C ALA A 23 5.07 -5.10 15.51
N GLU A 24 3.83 -5.53 15.26
CA GLU A 24 3.23 -5.49 13.92
C GLU A 24 3.01 -4.05 13.44
N LYS A 25 2.63 -3.12 14.33
CA LYS A 25 2.52 -1.70 13.99
C LYS A 25 3.85 -1.12 13.53
N THR A 26 4.94 -1.51 14.17
CA THR A 26 6.30 -1.09 13.80
C THR A 26 6.68 -1.63 12.42
N VAL A 27 6.43 -2.92 12.15
CA VAL A 27 6.67 -3.53 10.84
C VAL A 27 5.83 -2.85 9.76
N ALA A 28 4.54 -2.66 10.02
CA ALA A 28 3.61 -2.02 9.09
C ALA A 28 4.04 -0.58 8.77
N ARG A 29 4.41 0.19 9.79
CA ARG A 29 4.88 1.56 9.61
C ARG A 29 6.13 1.62 8.76
N ARG A 30 7.11 0.76 9.06
CA ARG A 30 8.37 0.66 8.30
C ARG A 30 8.10 0.33 6.83
N ALA A 31 7.28 -0.69 6.55
CA ALA A 31 6.97 -1.09 5.18
C ALA A 31 6.23 0.04 4.43
N PHE A 32 5.26 0.67 5.08
CA PHE A 32 4.52 1.78 4.49
C PHE A 32 5.44 2.98 4.15
N ASP A 33 6.26 3.42 5.10
CA ASP A 33 7.17 4.54 4.92
C ASP A 33 8.23 4.23 3.84
N LEU A 34 8.72 2.99 3.78
CA LEU A 34 9.64 2.55 2.73
C LEU A 34 9.01 2.68 1.34
N ALA A 35 7.79 2.17 1.16
CA ALA A 35 7.09 2.22 -0.13
C ALA A 35 6.73 3.66 -0.53
N LEU A 36 6.30 4.49 0.43
CA LEU A 36 5.98 5.89 0.19
C LEU A 36 7.25 6.68 -0.17
N GLY A 37 8.34 6.46 0.56
CA GLY A 37 9.63 7.09 0.30
C GLY A 37 10.12 6.83 -1.12
N LYS A 38 10.11 5.57 -1.57
CA LYS A 38 10.47 5.20 -2.95
C LYS A 38 9.58 5.90 -3.99
N GLU A 39 8.28 6.03 -3.74
CA GLU A 39 7.38 6.75 -4.66
C GLU A 39 7.71 8.24 -4.74
N LEU A 40 7.94 8.86 -3.59
CA LEU A 40 8.25 10.30 -3.52
C LEU A 40 9.61 10.60 -4.14
N GLU A 41 10.60 9.72 -3.99
CA GLU A 41 11.90 9.84 -4.67
C GLU A 41 11.76 9.77 -6.19
N ALA A 42 10.98 8.81 -6.69
CA ALA A 42 10.70 8.69 -8.13
C ALA A 42 9.95 9.92 -8.66
N LEU A 43 8.93 10.38 -7.92
CA LEU A 43 8.17 11.59 -8.26
C LEU A 43 9.09 12.82 -8.29
N LEU A 44 9.99 12.97 -7.32
CA LEU A 44 10.94 14.07 -7.27
C LEU A 44 11.88 14.04 -8.48
N HIS A 45 12.38 12.87 -8.86
CA HIS A 45 13.25 12.73 -10.03
C HIS A 45 12.52 13.12 -11.33
N GLU A 46 11.30 12.62 -11.52
CA GLU A 46 10.49 12.96 -12.69
C GLU A 46 10.12 14.45 -12.73
N ALA A 47 9.73 15.01 -11.59
CA ALA A 47 9.40 16.43 -11.48
C ALA A 47 10.59 17.32 -11.86
N LYS A 48 11.80 17.00 -11.39
CA LYS A 48 13.03 17.70 -11.79
C LYS A 48 13.27 17.59 -13.30
N GLY A 49 13.10 16.40 -13.87
CA GLY A 49 13.27 16.17 -15.30
C GLY A 49 12.25 16.89 -16.17
N ARG A 50 11.02 17.07 -15.70
CA ARG A 50 9.98 17.88 -16.37
C ARG A 50 10.29 19.37 -16.25
N ALA A 51 10.61 19.83 -15.04
CA ALA A 51 10.93 21.23 -14.78
C ALA A 51 12.12 21.74 -15.59
N ALA A 52 13.15 20.89 -15.78
CA ALA A 52 14.32 21.24 -16.59
C ALA A 52 14.05 21.41 -18.09
N ARG A 53 12.88 20.99 -18.58
CA ARG A 53 12.46 21.07 -19.99
C ARG A 53 11.47 22.19 -20.28
N ILE A 54 11.07 22.96 -19.27
CA ILE A 54 10.14 24.09 -19.44
C ILE A 54 10.86 25.20 -20.19
N GLU A 55 10.27 25.62 -21.31
CA GLU A 55 10.71 26.74 -22.14
C GLU A 55 9.66 27.86 -22.17
N GLU A 56 8.38 27.53 -21.97
CA GLU A 56 7.26 28.47 -22.05
C GLU A 56 6.40 28.49 -20.77
N PRO A 57 5.75 29.63 -20.43
CA PRO A 57 4.91 29.73 -19.23
C PRO A 57 3.74 28.74 -19.15
N SER A 58 3.22 28.25 -20.27
CA SER A 58 2.15 27.24 -20.28
C SER A 58 2.61 25.90 -19.70
N GLU A 59 3.85 25.51 -19.97
CA GLU A 59 4.40 24.22 -19.52
C GLU A 59 4.65 24.21 -18.00
N LEU A 60 4.79 25.38 -17.39
CA LEU A 60 4.80 25.53 -15.93
C LEU A 60 3.46 25.10 -15.32
N TRP A 61 2.35 25.49 -15.96
CA TRP A 61 1.00 25.11 -15.49
C TRP A 61 0.71 23.64 -15.77
N ASP A 62 1.23 23.09 -16.86
CA ASP A 62 1.16 21.64 -17.12
C ASP A 62 1.92 20.84 -16.05
N LEU A 63 3.09 21.32 -15.60
CA LEU A 63 3.83 20.72 -14.48
C LEU A 63 3.03 20.79 -13.18
N GLU A 64 2.43 21.93 -12.85
CA GLU A 64 1.59 22.09 -11.66
C GLU A 64 0.40 21.12 -11.69
N SER A 65 -0.32 21.07 -12.80
CA SER A 65 -1.49 20.20 -12.96
C SER A 65 -1.11 18.73 -12.83
N TRP A 66 0.01 18.33 -13.43
CA TRP A 66 0.55 16.99 -13.27
C TRP A 66 0.92 16.68 -11.81
N LEU A 67 1.62 17.59 -11.11
CA LEU A 67 1.95 17.40 -9.69
C LEU A 67 0.70 17.28 -8.80
N THR A 68 -0.32 18.08 -9.09
CA THR A 68 -1.61 18.03 -8.38
C THR A 68 -2.28 16.67 -8.56
N GLU A 69 -2.28 16.08 -9.77
CA GLU A 69 -2.84 14.74 -9.96
C GLU A 69 -1.99 13.65 -9.28
N ARG A 70 -0.66 13.73 -9.41
CA ARG A 70 0.26 12.79 -8.74
C ARG A 70 0.06 12.79 -7.23
N ARG A 71 -0.11 13.95 -6.61
CA ARG A 71 -0.42 14.08 -5.18
C ARG A 71 -1.72 13.36 -4.83
N ARG A 72 -2.80 13.59 -5.58
CA ARG A 72 -4.09 12.94 -5.33
C ARG A 72 -4.00 11.43 -5.46
N GLU A 73 -3.24 10.92 -6.43
CA GLU A 73 -3.01 9.48 -6.57
C GLU A 73 -2.28 8.89 -5.37
N ILE A 74 -1.23 9.56 -4.89
CA ILE A 74 -0.48 9.13 -3.71
C ILE A 74 -1.38 9.17 -2.46
N ASP A 75 -2.13 10.27 -2.26
CA ASP A 75 -3.05 10.40 -1.12
C ASP A 75 -4.12 9.30 -1.11
N ARG A 76 -4.61 8.89 -2.29
CA ARG A 76 -5.56 7.77 -2.43
C ARG A 76 -4.93 6.40 -2.15
N ARG A 77 -3.68 6.18 -2.61
CA ARG A 77 -2.99 4.89 -2.47
C ARG A 77 -2.47 4.67 -1.05
N TYR A 78 -1.94 5.71 -0.41
CA TYR A 78 -1.25 5.62 0.88
C TYR A 78 -2.14 6.07 2.02
N ASP A 79 -3.16 5.26 2.31
CA ASP A 79 -4.04 5.49 3.44
C ASP A 79 -3.62 4.63 4.65
N TYR A 80 -3.09 5.28 5.70
CA TYR A 80 -2.56 4.62 6.89
C TYR A 80 -3.61 4.40 7.99
N HIS A 81 -4.75 3.81 7.64
CA HIS A 81 -5.74 3.34 8.62
C HIS A 81 -5.66 1.82 8.76
N TYR A 82 -5.46 1.34 10.00
CA TYR A 82 -5.26 -0.09 10.30
C TYR A 82 -6.39 -1.01 9.79
N SER A 83 -7.61 -0.49 9.67
CA SER A 83 -8.79 -1.21 9.16
C SER A 83 -8.74 -1.50 7.66
N ILE A 84 -7.93 -0.77 6.89
CA ILE A 84 -7.78 -0.94 5.44
C ILE A 84 -6.34 -1.29 5.04
N LEU A 85 -5.39 -1.18 5.96
CA LEU A 85 -3.97 -1.33 5.71
C LEU A 85 -3.57 -2.64 5.00
N PRO A 86 -4.24 -3.80 5.24
CA PRO A 86 -3.98 -4.99 4.44
C PRO A 86 -4.29 -4.82 2.95
N LEU A 87 -5.32 -4.05 2.56
CA LEU A 87 -5.61 -3.75 1.15
C LEU A 87 -4.57 -2.82 0.54
N VAL A 88 -4.12 -1.83 1.32
CA VAL A 88 -3.03 -0.94 0.89
C VAL A 88 -1.76 -1.74 0.63
N PHE A 89 -1.35 -2.63 1.55
CA PHE A 89 -0.19 -3.49 1.32
C PHE A 89 -0.38 -4.46 0.15
N ALA A 90 -1.59 -4.99 -0.05
CA ALA A 90 -1.89 -5.84 -1.19
C ALA A 90 -1.70 -5.11 -2.53
N GLN A 91 -2.18 -3.86 -2.62
CA GLN A 91 -1.96 -3.01 -3.79
C GLN A 91 -0.47 -2.70 -3.98
N LEU A 92 0.26 -2.36 -2.90
CA LEU A 92 1.69 -2.08 -2.97
C LEU A 92 2.53 -3.29 -3.39
N LEU A 93 2.17 -4.51 -2.98
CA LEU A 93 2.81 -5.74 -3.47
C LEU A 93 2.57 -5.94 -4.96
N ARG A 94 1.32 -5.76 -5.41
CA ARG A 94 0.94 -5.92 -6.82
C ARG A 94 1.65 -4.93 -7.73
N ASP A 95 1.76 -3.69 -7.27
CA ASP A 95 2.47 -2.62 -7.97
C ASP A 95 4.01 -2.78 -7.89
N GLY A 96 4.51 -3.83 -7.22
CA GLY A 96 5.95 -4.10 -7.06
C GLY A 96 6.67 -3.09 -6.16
N ARG A 97 5.92 -2.31 -5.35
CA ARG A 97 6.44 -1.28 -4.46
C ARG A 97 6.93 -1.86 -3.12
N LEU A 98 6.41 -3.02 -2.76
CA LEU A 98 6.84 -3.84 -1.63
C LEU A 98 7.13 -5.26 -2.08
N THR A 99 7.93 -5.98 -1.29
CA THR A 99 8.06 -7.43 -1.35
C THR A 99 7.41 -8.09 -0.14
N GLU A 100 7.21 -9.41 -0.17
CA GLU A 100 6.72 -10.13 1.02
C GLU A 100 7.68 -9.99 2.22
N ASP A 101 8.98 -9.88 1.97
CA ASP A 101 10.00 -9.74 3.01
C ASP A 101 9.87 -8.41 3.76
N ASP A 102 9.40 -7.35 3.09
CA ASP A 102 9.15 -6.05 3.73
C ASP A 102 8.09 -6.14 4.83
N LEU A 103 7.17 -7.12 4.70
CA LEU A 103 6.06 -7.42 5.60
C LEU A 103 6.39 -8.52 6.62
N HIS A 104 7.63 -9.02 6.63
CA HIS A 104 8.05 -10.04 7.59
C HIS A 104 7.88 -9.55 9.03
N GLY A 105 7.16 -10.33 9.85
CA GLY A 105 6.82 -10.00 11.23
C GLY A 105 5.34 -9.61 11.44
N LEU A 106 4.54 -9.55 10.38
CA LEU A 106 3.08 -9.50 10.50
C LEU A 106 2.49 -10.88 10.84
N GLY A 107 1.39 -10.91 11.60
CA GLY A 107 0.63 -12.12 11.86
C GLY A 107 0.13 -12.81 10.58
N GLN A 108 0.07 -14.13 10.61
CA GLN A 108 -0.27 -14.95 9.44
C GLN A 108 -1.64 -14.59 8.86
N GLU A 109 -2.61 -14.28 9.72
CA GLU A 109 -3.95 -13.88 9.31
C GLU A 109 -3.95 -12.61 8.44
N LYS A 110 -3.03 -11.68 8.71
CA LYS A 110 -2.88 -10.44 7.94
C LYS A 110 -2.15 -10.70 6.62
N LEU A 111 -1.09 -11.51 6.66
CA LEU A 111 -0.35 -11.92 5.45
C LEU A 111 -1.26 -12.66 4.47
N ASP A 112 -2.13 -13.55 4.96
CA ASP A 112 -3.09 -14.28 4.12
C ASP A 112 -4.17 -13.37 3.51
N LEU A 113 -4.60 -12.32 4.22
CA LEU A 113 -5.49 -11.31 3.66
C LEU A 113 -4.79 -10.51 2.57
N ILE A 114 -3.56 -10.07 2.82
CA ILE A 114 -2.73 -9.29 1.88
C ILE A 114 -2.51 -10.09 0.59
N ARG A 115 -2.08 -11.36 0.68
CA ARG A 115 -1.84 -12.21 -0.49
C ARG A 115 -3.09 -12.50 -1.30
N ARG A 116 -4.23 -12.74 -0.63
CA ARG A 116 -5.50 -12.94 -1.34
C ARG A 116 -5.95 -11.68 -2.09
N ALA A 117 -5.81 -10.53 -1.45
CA ALA A 117 -6.16 -9.25 -2.08
C ALA A 117 -5.17 -8.85 -3.18
N SER A 118 -3.90 -9.23 -3.12
CA SER A 118 -2.92 -8.85 -4.15
C SER A 118 -3.13 -9.59 -5.47
N ALA A 119 -3.77 -10.77 -5.43
CA ALA A 119 -4.03 -11.64 -6.58
C ALA A 119 -5.25 -11.25 -7.45
N ILE A 120 -6.04 -10.24 -7.05
CA ILE A 120 -7.25 -9.77 -7.77
C ILE A 120 -6.94 -8.64 -8.71
#